data_AF-A0A8T0JU91-F1
#
_entry.id   AF-A0A8T0JU91-F1
#
_cell.length_a   1.000
_cell.length_b   1.000
_cell.length_c   1.000
_cell.angle_alpha   90.00
_cell.angle_beta   90.00
_cell.angle_gamma   90.00
#
_symmetry.space_group_name_H-M   'P 1'
#
loop_
_entity.id
_entity.type
_entity.pdbx_description
1 polymer ?
#
loop_
_entity_poly.entity_id
_entity_poly.type
_entity_poly.pdbx_seq_one_letter_code
_entity_poly.pdbx_strand_id
1 'polypeptide(L)'
;MDFPAEENEEGNVEELMMMEGVASIALLPCGSISGHFIQLPHSTCYGLSGTELACERECSRGEDYRVIKLTITDFNVTKKEQATVVECKGHDAARFHSIDHIHGWGKDITGMVEQKDGKKRISVSFECETLKADKAAEDHIKKFMPKLAGMDAVVNIGKMKISGLDFGAEEDEETE
;
A
#
# COMPACT_ATOMS: atom_id res chain seq x y z
N MET A 1 1.00 -41.66 -35.07
CA MET A 1 0.76 -41.45 -33.63
C MET A 1 1.64 -40.28 -33.29
N ASP A 2 1.12 -39.05 -33.35
CA ASP A 2 1.87 -37.89 -32.89
C ASP A 2 0.88 -36.98 -32.18
N PHE A 3 1.03 -36.94 -30.86
CA PHE A 3 0.22 -36.20 -29.92
C PHE A 3 0.55 -34.70 -29.98
N PRO A 4 -0.40 -33.82 -29.61
CA PRO A 4 -0.38 -32.40 -29.91
C PRO A 4 0.30 -31.53 -28.84
N ALA A 5 0.66 -30.32 -29.27
CA ALA A 5 0.74 -29.04 -28.55
C ALA A 5 1.24 -29.03 -27.10
N GLU A 6 2.47 -28.55 -26.89
CA GLU A 6 2.88 -27.97 -25.61
C GLU A 6 2.24 -26.56 -25.49
N GLU A 7 1.21 -26.47 -24.66
CA GLU A 7 0.68 -25.22 -24.14
C GLU A 7 1.73 -24.61 -23.20
N ASN A 8 2.25 -23.42 -23.53
CA ASN A 8 3.08 -22.65 -22.62
C ASN A 8 2.21 -22.19 -21.44
N GLU A 9 2.38 -22.81 -20.28
CA GLU A 9 1.93 -22.32 -18.98
C GLU A 9 2.75 -21.05 -18.61
N GLU A 10 2.44 -19.92 -19.26
CA GLU A 10 2.73 -18.57 -18.72
C GLU A 10 1.63 -18.13 -17.73
N GLY A 11 0.97 -19.10 -17.10
CA GLY A 11 0.01 -18.86 -16.04
C GLY A 11 0.71 -18.85 -14.68
N ASN A 12 0.42 -17.83 -13.88
CA ASN A 12 0.28 -17.94 -12.43
C ASN A 12 1.43 -17.44 -11.50
N VAL A 13 2.48 -16.78 -11.97
CA VAL A 13 3.47 -16.13 -11.07
C VAL A 13 3.00 -14.79 -10.49
N GLU A 14 2.01 -14.15 -11.12
CA GLU A 14 1.41 -12.90 -10.64
C GLU A 14 0.33 -13.15 -9.57
N GLU A 15 -0.42 -14.26 -9.64
CA GLU A 15 -1.44 -14.61 -8.64
C GLU A 15 -0.80 -15.11 -7.33
N LEU A 16 0.36 -15.78 -7.41
CA LEU A 16 1.06 -16.34 -6.25
C LEU A 16 1.62 -15.29 -5.27
N MET A 17 1.74 -14.02 -5.67
CA MET A 17 2.19 -12.93 -4.81
C MET A 17 1.12 -11.86 -4.60
N MET A 18 -0.15 -12.24 -4.74
CA MET A 18 -1.27 -11.36 -4.46
C MET A 18 -1.77 -11.60 -3.04
N MET A 19 -1.61 -10.60 -2.18
CA MET A 19 -2.11 -10.57 -0.83
C MET A 19 -3.45 -9.85 -0.82
N GLU A 20 -4.50 -10.55 -0.40
CA GLU A 20 -5.81 -9.96 -0.19
C GLU A 20 -6.14 -9.98 1.30
N GLY A 21 -6.84 -8.96 1.78
CA GLY A 21 -7.15 -8.86 3.20
C GLY A 21 -7.92 -7.62 3.57
N VAL A 22 -7.93 -7.32 4.87
CA VAL A 22 -8.62 -6.16 5.45
C VAL A 22 -7.59 -5.21 6.02
N ALA A 23 -7.64 -3.95 5.60
CA ALA A 23 -6.83 -2.89 6.18
C ALA A 23 -7.68 -1.97 7.04
N SER A 24 -7.08 -1.51 8.14
CA SER A 24 -7.60 -0.41 8.97
C SER A 24 -6.56 0.70 8.96
N ILE A 25 -6.94 1.85 8.41
CA ILE A 25 -6.08 2.99 8.11
C ILE A 25 -6.63 4.22 8.81
N ALA A 26 -5.87 4.75 9.76
CA ALA A 26 -6.11 6.05 10.38
C ALA A 26 -5.50 7.15 9.50
N LEU A 27 -6.32 8.10 9.07
CA LEU A 27 -5.91 9.33 8.40
C LEU A 27 -5.80 10.44 9.44
N LEU A 28 -4.59 10.97 9.58
CA LEU A 28 -4.28 12.07 10.50
C LEU A 28 -4.63 13.42 9.85
N PRO A 29 -4.97 14.46 10.64
CA PRO A 29 -5.24 15.80 10.14
C PRO A 29 -4.08 16.41 9.34
N CYS A 30 -2.84 15.96 9.61
CA CYS A 30 -1.65 16.38 8.87
C CYS A 30 -1.52 15.76 7.46
N GLY A 31 -2.46 14.89 7.05
CA GLY A 31 -2.42 14.20 5.75
C GLY A 31 -1.65 12.88 5.75
N SER A 32 -0.89 12.59 6.81
CA SER A 32 -0.25 11.29 6.99
C SER A 32 -1.28 10.19 7.32
N ILE A 33 -0.99 8.96 6.93
CA ILE A 33 -1.80 7.80 7.24
C ILE A 33 -1.01 6.79 8.07
N SER A 34 -1.67 6.05 8.93
CA SER A 34 -1.06 4.95 9.67
C SER A 34 -2.11 3.87 9.91
N GLY A 35 -1.72 2.61 9.83
CA GLY A 35 -2.68 1.53 9.88
C GLY A 35 -2.06 0.16 9.99
N HIS A 36 -2.90 -0.84 9.84
CA HIS A 36 -2.49 -2.23 9.73
C HIS A 36 -3.29 -2.93 8.65
N PHE A 37 -2.65 -3.85 7.95
CA PHE A 37 -3.23 -4.73 6.95
C PHE A 37 -3.18 -6.17 7.45
N ILE A 38 -4.32 -6.83 7.49
CA ILE A 38 -4.44 -8.23 7.88
C ILE A 38 -4.69 -9.02 6.61
N GLN A 39 -3.68 -9.76 6.16
CA GLN A 39 -3.78 -10.66 5.03
C GLN A 39 -4.65 -11.86 5.40
N LEU A 40 -5.60 -12.20 4.52
CA LEU A 40 -6.42 -13.40 4.63
C LEU A 40 -6.01 -14.40 3.54
N PRO A 41 -6.09 -15.73 3.79
CA PRO A 41 -6.54 -16.37 5.04
C PRO A 41 -5.43 -16.49 6.11
N HIS A 42 -4.18 -16.15 5.79
CA HIS A 42 -3.01 -16.39 6.64
C HIS A 42 -2.99 -15.60 7.96
N SER A 43 -3.89 -14.62 8.13
CA SER A 43 -3.99 -13.75 9.31
C SER A 43 -2.68 -13.03 9.66
N THR A 44 -1.81 -12.83 8.67
CA THR A 44 -0.55 -12.10 8.81
C THR A 44 -0.86 -10.61 8.91
N CYS A 45 -0.29 -9.95 9.92
CA CYS A 45 -0.50 -8.51 10.15
C CYS A 45 0.72 -7.71 9.69
N TYR A 46 0.49 -6.78 8.79
CA TYR A 46 1.46 -5.83 8.25
C TYR A 46 1.17 -4.44 8.79
N GLY A 47 2.22 -3.69 9.14
CA GLY A 47 2.13 -2.27 9.44
C GLY A 47 1.99 -1.45 8.17
N LEU A 48 1.10 -0.46 8.18
CA LEU A 48 1.00 0.54 7.14
C LEU A 48 1.40 1.89 7.74
N SER A 49 2.33 2.58 7.10
CA SER A 49 2.67 3.96 7.44
C SER A 49 2.78 4.77 6.16
N GLY A 50 2.10 5.90 6.09
CA GLY A 50 2.08 6.73 4.90
C GLY A 50 2.36 8.17 5.26
N THR A 51 3.29 8.78 4.53
CA THR A 51 3.59 10.21 4.65
C THR A 51 3.15 10.92 3.38
N GLU A 52 2.39 12.02 3.53
CA GLU A 52 2.00 12.86 2.40
C GLU A 52 3.27 13.44 1.73
N LEU A 53 3.40 13.22 0.42
CA LEU A 53 4.42 13.84 -0.40
C LEU A 53 3.85 15.13 -0.99
N ALA A 54 4.54 16.24 -0.77
CA ALA A 54 4.21 17.50 -1.40
C ALA A 54 4.41 17.39 -2.91
N CYS A 55 3.32 17.29 -3.65
CA CYS A 55 3.33 17.41 -5.11
C CYS A 55 2.78 18.76 -5.51
N GLU A 56 3.36 19.35 -6.56
CA GLU A 56 2.75 20.51 -7.21
C GLU A 56 1.34 20.09 -7.64
N ARG A 57 0.33 20.76 -7.06
CA ARG A 57 -1.05 20.60 -7.48
C ARG A 57 -1.11 21.06 -8.93
N GLU A 58 -1.01 20.11 -9.85
CA GLU A 58 -1.50 20.28 -11.20
C GLU A 58 -3.02 20.44 -11.10
N CYS A 59 -3.45 21.70 -10.96
CA CYS A 59 -4.84 22.14 -10.80
C CYS A 59 -5.76 21.77 -11.97
N SER A 60 -5.24 21.08 -13.00
CA SER A 60 -5.97 20.63 -14.18
C SER A 60 -6.68 19.27 -13.99
N ARG A 61 -6.32 18.47 -12.98
CA ARG A 61 -6.88 17.11 -12.78
C ARG A 61 -8.12 17.02 -11.87
N GLY A 62 -8.68 18.15 -11.44
CA GLY A 62 -10.09 18.26 -11.05
C GLY A 62 -10.58 17.60 -9.75
N GLU A 63 -9.75 16.87 -8.99
CA GLU A 63 -10.11 16.27 -7.70
C GLU A 63 -8.94 16.41 -6.72
N ASP A 64 -9.20 16.48 -5.41
CA ASP A 64 -8.17 16.45 -4.36
C ASP A 64 -7.40 15.12 -4.40
N TYR A 65 -6.37 15.05 -5.26
CA TYR A 65 -5.43 13.94 -5.31
C TYR A 65 -4.29 14.22 -4.34
N ARG A 66 -4.03 13.27 -3.44
CA ARG A 66 -2.92 13.33 -2.50
C ARG A 66 -2.00 12.17 -2.79
N VAL A 67 -0.71 12.44 -2.67
CA VAL A 67 0.32 11.45 -2.94
C VAL A 67 0.87 11.02 -1.61
N ILE A 68 0.92 9.71 -1.39
CA ILE A 68 1.38 9.18 -0.12
C ILE A 68 2.50 8.19 -0.41
N LYS A 69 3.66 8.42 0.22
CA LYS A 69 4.69 7.40 0.34
C LYS A 69 4.23 6.39 1.37
N LEU A 70 3.71 5.26 0.93
CA LEU A 70 3.23 4.16 1.75
C LEU A 70 4.35 3.16 2.01
N THR A 71 4.75 3.03 3.25
CA THR A 71 5.65 1.98 3.73
C THR A 71 4.85 0.86 4.36
N ILE A 72 5.06 -0.35 3.85
CA ILE A 72 4.50 -1.60 4.36
C ILE A 72 5.59 -2.31 5.16
N THR A 73 5.33 -2.56 6.43
CA THR A 73 6.30 -3.15 7.37
C THR A 73 5.82 -4.52 7.83
N ASP A 74 6.63 -5.56 7.63
CA ASP A 74 6.37 -6.88 8.21
C ASP A 74 6.94 -6.96 9.64
N PHE A 75 6.06 -7.03 10.64
CA PHE A 75 6.48 -7.15 12.04
C PHE A 75 6.76 -8.59 12.48
N ASN A 76 6.43 -9.57 11.65
CA ASN A 76 6.33 -10.97 12.07
C ASN A 76 7.63 -11.74 11.88
N VAL A 77 8.32 -11.58 10.74
CA VAL A 77 9.46 -12.44 10.39
C VAL A 77 10.76 -11.65 10.22
N THR A 78 10.74 -10.49 9.56
CA THR A 78 12.01 -9.88 9.08
C THR A 78 12.23 -8.41 9.47
N LYS A 79 11.23 -7.72 10.04
CA LYS A 79 11.24 -6.24 10.19
C LYS A 79 11.62 -5.53 8.88
N LYS A 80 11.37 -6.17 7.73
CA LYS A 80 11.60 -5.57 6.43
C LYS A 80 10.49 -4.57 6.15
N GLU A 81 10.90 -3.44 5.60
CA GLU A 81 10.02 -2.34 5.24
C GLU A 81 10.14 -2.13 3.74
N GLN A 82 9.01 -2.16 3.05
CA GLN A 82 8.97 -1.90 1.61
C GLN A 82 8.13 -0.65 1.38
N ALA A 83 8.74 0.36 0.77
CA ALA A 83 8.08 1.61 0.47
C ALA A 83 7.60 1.62 -0.99
N THR A 84 6.36 2.06 -1.19
CA THR A 84 5.75 2.31 -2.50
C THR A 84 5.06 3.66 -2.48
N VAL A 85 4.68 4.16 -3.66
CA VAL A 85 3.93 5.41 -3.77
C VAL A 85 2.53 5.11 -4.26
N VAL A 86 1.55 5.59 -3.49
CA VAL A 86 0.13 5.45 -3.81
C VAL A 86 -0.50 6.82 -3.96
N GLU A 87 -1.47 6.90 -4.85
CA GLU A 87 -2.38 8.05 -4.88
C GLU A 87 -3.61 7.75 -4.04
N CYS A 88 -4.00 8.78 -3.31
CA CYS A 88 -5.13 8.82 -2.43
C CYS A 88 -6.14 9.79 -3.04
N LYS A 89 -7.37 9.32 -3.27
CA LYS A 89 -8.45 10.13 -3.82
C LYS A 89 -9.55 10.36 -2.77
N GLY A 90 -10.02 11.59 -2.73
CA GLY A 90 -11.09 12.04 -1.86
C GLY A 90 -10.57 12.64 -0.55
N HIS A 91 -11.37 13.57 -0.02
CA HIS A 91 -11.05 14.33 1.20
C HIS A 91 -10.75 13.43 2.41
N ASP A 92 -11.42 12.28 2.47
CA ASP A 92 -11.34 11.33 3.60
C ASP A 92 -10.45 10.12 3.34
N ALA A 93 -9.64 10.12 2.27
CA ALA A 93 -8.76 9.01 1.91
C ALA A 93 -9.46 7.64 1.70
N ALA A 94 -10.66 7.67 1.11
CA ALA A 94 -11.51 6.48 0.96
C ALA A 94 -10.96 5.45 -0.04
N ARG A 95 -10.07 5.85 -0.95
CA ARG A 95 -9.53 4.98 -2.02
C ARG A 95 -8.05 5.22 -2.21
N PHE A 96 -7.26 4.14 -2.16
CA PHE A 96 -5.85 4.15 -2.57
C PHE A 96 -5.68 3.35 -3.84
N HIS A 97 -4.89 3.88 -4.77
CA HIS A 97 -4.44 3.10 -5.91
C HIS A 97 -2.98 3.38 -6.23
N SER A 98 -2.35 2.41 -6.88
CA SER A 98 -0.99 2.58 -7.38
C SER A 98 -0.97 3.52 -8.54
N ILE A 99 0.12 4.27 -8.66
CA ILE A 99 0.28 5.27 -9.70
C ILE A 99 1.06 4.63 -10.85
N ASP A 100 0.42 4.56 -12.02
CA ASP A 100 0.99 3.90 -13.21
C ASP A 100 1.91 4.85 -14.01
N HIS A 101 1.65 6.15 -13.94
CA HIS A 101 2.37 7.15 -14.72
C HIS A 101 2.38 8.50 -14.01
N ILE A 102 3.56 9.11 -13.88
CA ILE A 102 3.72 10.39 -13.18
C ILE A 102 4.59 11.31 -14.02
N HIS A 103 3.98 12.38 -14.51
CA HIS A 103 4.70 13.50 -15.11
C HIS A 103 4.87 14.61 -14.05
N GLY A 104 6.08 15.16 -13.95
CA GLY A 104 6.34 16.38 -13.17
C GLY A 104 6.82 16.22 -11.73
N TRP A 105 7.21 15.02 -11.27
CA TRP A 105 7.73 14.85 -9.90
C TRP A 105 9.25 14.94 -9.82
N GLY A 106 9.74 15.26 -8.63
CA GLY A 106 11.16 15.25 -8.33
C GLY A 106 11.79 13.88 -8.58
N LYS A 107 13.03 13.86 -9.08
CA LYS A 107 13.76 12.64 -9.49
C LYS A 107 13.72 11.52 -8.45
N ASP A 108 13.67 11.84 -7.16
CA ASP A 108 13.57 10.87 -6.06
C ASP A 108 12.26 10.08 -6.04
N ILE A 109 11.15 10.69 -6.48
CA ILE A 109 9.84 10.03 -6.52
C ILE A 109 9.65 9.34 -7.87
N THR A 110 10.13 9.95 -8.95
CA THR A 110 10.16 9.30 -10.27
C THR A 110 11.01 8.03 -10.23
N GLY A 111 12.12 8.00 -9.49
CA GLY A 111 12.92 6.78 -9.31
C GLY A 111 12.25 5.67 -8.47
N MET A 112 11.28 6.00 -7.62
CA MET A 112 10.48 5.00 -6.88
C MET A 112 9.34 4.42 -7.72
N VAL A 113 8.85 5.17 -8.71
CA VAL A 113 7.75 4.77 -9.60
C VAL A 113 8.27 4.15 -10.90
N GLU A 114 9.36 4.68 -11.44
CA GLU A 114 10.13 4.14 -12.57
C GLU A 114 11.20 3.14 -12.12
N GLN A 115 10.97 2.37 -11.05
CA GLN A 115 11.88 1.27 -10.72
C GLN A 115 11.83 0.26 -11.89
N LYS A 116 12.81 0.42 -12.78
CA LYS A 116 12.99 -0.24 -14.08
C LYS A 116 14.03 -1.35 -13.96
N ASP A 117 14.05 -2.00 -12.80
CA ASP A 117 14.76 -3.25 -12.60
C ASP A 117 13.69 -4.34 -12.67
N GLY A 118 14.00 -5.49 -13.26
CA GLY A 118 13.08 -6.62 -13.46
C GLY A 118 12.48 -7.26 -12.19
N LYS A 119 12.42 -6.52 -11.07
CA LYS A 119 11.72 -6.85 -9.82
C LYS A 119 10.29 -6.30 -9.87
N LYS A 120 9.34 -7.16 -9.53
CA LYS A 120 7.88 -6.97 -9.64
C LYS A 120 7.44 -5.61 -9.08
N ARG A 121 6.69 -4.83 -9.87
CA ARG A 121 6.12 -3.54 -9.43
C ARG A 121 5.08 -3.80 -8.33
N ILE A 122 5.26 -3.18 -7.16
CA ILE A 122 4.29 -3.28 -6.07
C ILE A 122 3.00 -2.56 -6.47
N SER A 123 1.89 -3.28 -6.53
CA SER A 123 0.58 -2.70 -6.76
C SER A 123 -0.26 -2.82 -5.50
N VAL A 124 -0.70 -1.69 -4.98
CA VAL A 124 -1.62 -1.53 -3.86
C VAL A 124 -2.95 -1.00 -4.37
N SER A 125 -4.04 -1.62 -3.92
CA SER A 125 -5.41 -1.15 -4.07
C SER A 125 -6.15 -1.25 -2.76
N PHE A 126 -6.83 -0.19 -2.36
CA PHE A 126 -7.65 -0.17 -1.14
C PHE A 126 -8.99 0.46 -1.43
N GLU A 127 -10.03 -0.16 -0.91
CA GLU A 127 -11.39 0.31 -1.00
C GLU A 127 -12.00 0.37 0.40
N CYS A 128 -12.29 1.58 0.86
CA CYS A 128 -12.94 1.80 2.15
C CYS A 128 -14.37 1.24 2.12
N GLU A 129 -14.66 0.35 3.06
CA GLU A 129 -16.01 -0.19 3.29
C GLU A 129 -16.68 0.48 4.50
N THR A 130 -15.89 0.94 5.48
CA THR A 130 -16.37 1.57 6.71
C THR A 130 -15.48 2.74 7.11
N LEU A 131 -16.05 3.95 7.06
CA LEU A 131 -15.44 5.15 7.62
C LEU A 131 -15.94 5.36 9.05
N LYS A 132 -15.01 5.53 9.98
CA LYS A 132 -15.27 5.94 11.36
C LYS A 132 -14.70 7.33 11.59
N ALA A 133 -15.50 8.20 12.19
CA ALA A 133 -15.12 9.54 12.59
C ALA A 133 -15.40 9.78 14.09
N ASP A 134 -14.88 10.87 14.61
CA ASP A 134 -15.11 11.34 15.98
C ASP A 134 -14.87 10.24 17.03
N LYS A 135 -15.84 10.05 17.94
CA LYS A 135 -15.80 9.06 19.00
C LYS A 135 -15.60 7.63 18.47
N ALA A 136 -16.23 7.27 17.34
CA ALA A 136 -16.10 5.92 16.79
C ALA A 136 -14.70 5.65 16.24
N ALA A 137 -14.04 6.67 15.68
CA ALA A 137 -12.64 6.61 15.29
C ALA A 137 -11.75 6.52 16.53
N GLU A 138 -11.98 7.36 17.53
CA GLU A 138 -11.17 7.41 18.74
C GLU A 138 -11.23 6.11 19.55
N ASP A 139 -12.41 5.50 19.71
CA ASP A 139 -12.58 4.19 20.35
C ASP A 139 -11.81 3.09 19.59
N HIS A 140 -11.80 3.14 18.25
CA HIS A 140 -11.04 2.20 17.43
C HIS A 140 -9.52 2.42 17.59
N ILE A 141 -9.07 3.68 17.52
CA ILE A 141 -7.67 4.05 17.67
C ILE A 141 -7.15 3.65 19.06
N LYS A 142 -7.90 3.94 20.14
CA LYS A 142 -7.52 3.52 21.49
C LYS A 142 -7.31 2.01 21.62
N LYS A 143 -8.09 1.22 20.88
CA LYS A 143 -8.04 -0.24 20.94
C LYS A 143 -6.93 -0.85 20.06
N PHE A 144 -6.71 -0.32 18.86
CA PHE A 144 -5.86 -0.95 17.85
C PHE A 144 -4.61 -0.14 17.49
N MET A 145 -4.63 1.18 17.70
CA MET A 145 -3.55 2.11 17.36
C MET A 145 -3.35 3.14 18.48
N PRO A 146 -3.09 2.71 19.74
CA PRO A 146 -3.15 3.59 20.91
C PRO A 146 -2.18 4.78 20.84
N LYS A 147 -1.11 4.66 20.04
CA LYS A 147 -0.14 5.74 19.79
C LYS A 147 -0.72 6.95 19.06
N LEU A 148 -1.87 6.79 18.39
CA LEU A 148 -2.55 7.84 17.63
C LEU A 148 -3.77 8.41 18.37
N ALA A 149 -4.02 7.96 19.61
CA ALA A 149 -5.18 8.40 20.38
C ALA A 149 -5.09 9.91 20.69
N GLY A 150 -6.19 10.63 20.48
CA GLY A 150 -6.26 12.08 20.68
C GLY A 150 -5.68 12.92 19.54
N MET A 151 -5.34 12.31 18.40
CA MET A 151 -4.84 13.02 17.21
C MET A 151 -5.94 13.42 16.22
N ASP A 152 -7.22 13.34 16.61
CA ASP A 152 -8.39 13.68 15.78
C ASP A 152 -8.39 13.00 14.40
N ALA A 153 -7.91 11.75 14.35
CA ALA A 153 -7.82 10.98 13.12
C ALA A 153 -9.16 10.30 12.78
N VAL A 154 -9.45 10.19 11.48
CA VAL A 154 -10.54 9.34 10.97
C VAL A 154 -9.99 7.96 10.62
N VAL A 155 -10.81 6.91 10.74
CA VAL A 155 -10.37 5.53 10.46
C VAL A 155 -11.18 4.95 9.30
N ASN A 156 -10.49 4.58 8.23
CA ASN A 156 -11.01 3.81 7.11
C ASN A 156 -10.71 2.33 7.28
N ILE A 157 -11.74 1.50 7.24
CA ILE A 157 -11.63 0.05 7.27
C ILE A 157 -12.17 -0.47 5.96
N GLY A 158 -11.44 -1.36 5.30
CA GLY A 158 -11.90 -1.92 4.05
C GLY A 158 -10.95 -2.95 3.45
N LYS A 159 -11.29 -3.39 2.25
CA LYS A 159 -10.52 -4.40 1.53
C LYS A 159 -9.26 -3.78 0.97
N MET A 160 -8.16 -4.47 1.16
CA MET A 160 -6.87 -4.11 0.57
C MET A 160 -6.33 -5.30 -0.22
N LYS A 161 -5.78 -4.99 -1.38
CA LYS A 161 -5.09 -5.93 -2.25
C LYS A 161 -3.69 -5.37 -2.50
N ILE A 162 -2.68 -6.20 -2.28
CA ILE A 162 -1.28 -5.87 -2.49
C ILE A 162 -0.67 -6.96 -3.36
N SER A 163 -0.08 -6.62 -4.50
CA SER A 163 0.66 -7.55 -5.34
C SER A 163 2.09 -7.05 -5.58
N GLY A 164 3.00 -7.97 -5.90
CA GLY A 164 4.42 -7.64 -6.14
C GLY A 164 5.19 -7.27 -4.87
N LEU A 165 4.61 -7.52 -3.68
CA LEU A 165 5.30 -7.37 -2.41
C LEU A 165 6.18 -8.60 -2.18
N ASP A 166 7.43 -8.50 -2.61
CA ASP A 166 8.45 -9.51 -2.37
C ASP A 166 9.40 -9.00 -1.28
N PHE A 167 9.27 -9.54 -0.07
CA PHE A 167 10.21 -9.24 1.00
C PHE A 167 11.55 -9.96 0.83
N GLY A 168 11.72 -10.75 -0.24
CA GLY A 168 12.91 -11.56 -0.54
C GLY A 168 13.24 -12.56 0.56
N ALA A 169 13.18 -13.85 0.24
CA ALA A 169 14.27 -14.71 0.70
C ALA A 169 15.57 -14.07 0.23
N GLU A 170 16.53 -14.00 1.13
CA GLU A 170 17.82 -13.33 1.00
C GLU A 170 18.37 -13.45 -0.43
N GLU A 171 18.65 -12.31 -1.08
CA GLU A 171 19.73 -12.31 -2.06
C GLU A 171 20.98 -12.54 -1.20
N ASP A 172 21.37 -13.81 -1.07
CA ASP A 172 22.71 -14.18 -0.67
C ASP A 172 23.64 -13.37 -1.56
N GLU A 173 24.27 -12.34 -0.97
CA GLU A 173 25.40 -11.66 -1.58
C GLU A 173 26.44 -12.76 -1.87
N GLU A 174 26.56 -13.15 -3.13
CA GLU A 174 27.74 -13.84 -3.65
C GLU A 174 28.95 -12.92 -3.41
N THR A 175 29.54 -13.01 -2.22
CA THR A 175 30.88 -12.49 -1.97
C THR A 175 31.90 -13.57 -2.30
N GLU A 176 32.53 -13.34 -3.45
CA GLU A 176 33.91 -13.70 -3.89
C GLU A 176 34.29 -15.17 -4.17
#